data_AF-A0A527ZEG8-F1
#
_entry.id   AF-A0A527ZEG8-F1
#
_cell.length_a   1.000
_cell.length_b   1.000
_cell.length_c   1.000
_cell.angle_alpha   90.00
_cell.angle_beta   90.00
_cell.angle_gamma   90.00
#
_symmetry.space_group_name_H-M   'P 1'
#
loop_
_entity.id
_entity.type
_entity.pdbx_description
1 polymer ?
#
loop_
_entity_poly.entity_id
_entity_poly.type
_entity_poly.pdbx_seq_one_letter_code
_entity_poly.pdbx_strand_id
1 'polypeptide(L)'
;VKEADPAIDKELSDKLDVTVTKMEAIKARALAGEAYDQQIGEGNAEGNATVQAAIDALVDQTKSIERAVGTLKLNAIAFEGSDSLDAPDK
;
A
#
# COMPACT_ATOMS: atom_id res chain seq x y z
N VAL A 1 -10.12 -4.47 14.94
CA VAL A 1 -8.97 -3.96 15.71
C VAL A 1 -9.45 -3.06 16.84
N LYS A 2 -10.46 -2.22 16.58
CA LYS A 2 -11.07 -1.27 17.54
C LYS A 2 -11.29 -1.79 18.95
N GLU A 3 -11.83 -3.00 19.11
CA GLU A 3 -12.10 -3.59 20.43
C GLU A 3 -10.83 -3.93 21.21
N ALA A 4 -9.73 -4.26 20.51
CA ALA A 4 -8.46 -4.62 21.12
C ALA A 4 -7.54 -3.41 21.30
N ASP A 5 -7.49 -2.51 20.31
CA ASP A 5 -6.73 -1.26 20.34
C ASP A 5 -7.38 -0.21 19.41
N PRO A 6 -8.12 0.77 19.96
CA PRO A 6 -8.73 1.83 19.17
C PRO A 6 -7.74 2.76 18.46
N ALA A 7 -6.50 2.89 18.97
CA ALA A 7 -5.50 3.76 18.37
C ALA A 7 -4.92 3.12 17.10
N ILE A 8 -4.60 1.83 17.16
CA ILE A 8 -4.14 1.07 15.98
C ILE A 8 -5.26 0.94 14.94
N ASP A 9 -6.52 0.76 15.39
CA ASP A 9 -7.68 0.75 14.48
C ASP A 9 -7.79 2.05 13.70
N LYS A 10 -7.75 3.19 14.40
CA LYS A 10 -7.79 4.51 13.75
C LYS A 10 -6.63 4.70 12.79
N GLU A 11 -5.41 4.38 13.22
CA GLU A 11 -4.23 4.53 12.37
C GLU A 11 -4.34 3.68 11.09
N LEU A 12 -4.75 2.41 11.22
CA LEU A 12 -4.90 1.52 10.08
C LEU A 12 -6.00 2.02 9.13
N SER A 13 -7.14 2.46 9.64
CA SER A 13 -8.21 3.04 8.83
C SER A 13 -7.75 4.30 8.10
N ASP A 14 -7.10 5.24 8.79
CA ASP A 14 -6.60 6.48 8.18
C ASP A 14 -5.61 6.16 7.04
N LYS A 15 -4.73 5.16 7.22
CA LYS A 15 -3.76 4.75 6.18
C LYS A 15 -4.42 4.03 5.01
N LEU A 16 -5.42 3.20 5.25
CA LEU A 16 -6.21 2.58 4.19
C LEU A 16 -6.91 3.64 3.33
N ASP A 17 -7.49 4.67 3.96
CA ASP A 17 -8.13 5.79 3.26
C ASP A 17 -7.13 6.58 2.40
N VAL A 18 -5.92 6.81 2.93
CA VAL A 18 -4.82 7.43 2.17
C VAL A 18 -4.47 6.57 0.96
N THR A 19 -4.29 5.26 1.13
CA THR A 19 -3.99 4.33 0.03
C THR A 19 -5.05 4.37 -1.05
N VAL A 20 -6.34 4.29 -0.68
CA VAL A 20 -7.46 4.40 -1.62
C VAL A 20 -7.41 5.72 -2.37
N THR A 21 -7.20 6.83 -1.68
CA THR A 21 -7.08 8.17 -2.30
C THR A 21 -5.95 8.22 -3.33
N LYS A 22 -4.79 7.59 -3.06
CA LYS A 22 -3.67 7.55 -4.02
C LYS A 22 -3.98 6.66 -5.22
N MET A 23 -4.65 5.53 -5.03
CA MET A 23 -5.10 4.66 -6.12
C MET A 23 -6.17 5.34 -6.98
N GLU A 24 -7.05 6.15 -6.38
CA GLU A 24 -8.02 6.95 -7.11
C GLU A 24 -7.36 8.02 -7.98
N ALA A 25 -6.22 8.56 -7.58
CA ALA A 25 -5.46 9.49 -8.42
C ALA A 25 -4.93 8.82 -9.70
N ILE A 26 -4.42 7.58 -9.60
CA ILE A 26 -4.02 6.77 -10.77
C ILE A 26 -5.23 6.55 -11.69
N LYS A 27 -6.36 6.14 -11.12
CA LYS A 27 -7.61 5.93 -11.86
C LYS A 27 -8.10 7.21 -12.52
N ALA A 28 -8.02 8.36 -11.85
CA ALA A 28 -8.47 9.64 -12.38
C ALA A 28 -7.68 10.03 -13.63
N ARG A 29 -6.36 9.81 -13.64
CA ARG A 29 -5.51 10.02 -14.82
C ARG A 29 -5.90 9.09 -15.98
N ALA A 30 -6.18 7.82 -15.68
CA ALA A 30 -6.69 6.86 -16.67
C ALA A 30 -8.04 7.28 -17.27
N LEU A 31 -8.96 7.76 -16.44
CA LEU A 31 -10.26 8.27 -16.89
C LEU A 31 -10.12 9.59 -17.69
N ALA A 32 -9.07 10.37 -17.44
CA ALA A 32 -8.75 11.58 -18.19
C ALA A 32 -8.03 11.30 -19.54
N GLY A 33 -7.77 10.03 -19.86
CA GLY A 33 -7.22 9.60 -21.15
C GLY A 33 -5.74 9.19 -21.11
N GLU A 34 -5.08 9.21 -19.95
CA GLU A 34 -3.71 8.72 -19.80
C GLU A 34 -3.72 7.30 -19.21
N ALA A 35 -3.64 6.31 -20.09
CA ALA A 35 -3.70 4.90 -19.71
C ALA A 35 -2.57 4.51 -18.73
N TYR A 36 -2.77 3.44 -17.96
CA TYR A 36 -1.84 3.05 -16.90
C TYR A 36 -0.40 2.79 -17.39
N ASP A 37 -0.24 2.16 -18.55
CA ASP A 37 1.05 1.93 -19.20
C ASP A 37 1.75 3.25 -19.58
N GLN A 38 0.98 4.28 -19.97
CA GLN A 38 1.50 5.63 -20.20
C GLN A 38 1.89 6.33 -18.90
N GLN A 39 1.18 6.08 -17.79
CA GLN A 39 1.53 6.62 -16.47
C GLN A 39 2.89 6.13 -15.98
N ILE A 40 3.22 4.86 -16.24
CA ILE A 40 4.53 4.26 -15.92
C ILE A 40 5.55 4.37 -17.06
N GLY A 41 5.21 5.12 -18.11
CA GLY A 41 6.04 5.29 -19.29
C GLY A 41 7.33 6.06 -19.00
N GLU A 42 8.38 5.74 -19.76
CA GLU A 42 9.62 6.52 -19.74
C GLU A 42 9.35 7.99 -20.12
N GLY A 43 9.91 8.92 -19.35
CA GLY A 43 9.73 10.36 -19.57
C GLY A 43 8.45 10.95 -18.97
N ASN A 44 7.53 10.14 -18.44
CA ASN A 44 6.33 10.63 -17.76
C ASN A 44 6.56 10.83 -16.25
N ALA A 45 7.27 11.91 -15.88
CA ALA A 45 7.61 12.16 -14.47
C ALA A 45 6.37 12.28 -13.56
N GLU A 46 5.28 12.88 -14.04
CA GLU A 46 4.06 13.08 -13.25
C GLU A 46 3.26 11.79 -13.07
N GLY A 47 3.11 10.99 -14.14
CA GLY A 47 2.49 9.67 -14.07
C GLY A 47 3.26 8.75 -13.11
N ASN A 48 4.59 8.71 -13.25
CA ASN A 48 5.46 7.92 -12.38
C ASN A 48 5.36 8.37 -10.91
N ALA A 49 5.35 9.68 -10.65
CA ALA A 49 5.18 10.21 -9.30
C ALA A 49 3.81 9.85 -8.70
N THR A 50 2.75 9.84 -9.51
CA THR A 50 1.40 9.45 -9.07
C THR A 50 1.36 7.98 -8.67
N VAL A 51 1.97 7.11 -9.47
CA VAL A 51 2.07 5.66 -9.17
C VAL A 51 2.96 5.43 -7.95
N GLN A 52 4.11 6.11 -7.87
CA GLN A 52 5.02 6.01 -6.72
C GLN A 52 4.32 6.42 -5.41
N ALA A 53 3.51 7.47 -5.42
CA ALA A 53 2.76 7.88 -4.24
C ALA A 53 1.77 6.81 -3.74
N ALA A 54 1.19 6.01 -4.64
CA ALA A 54 0.35 4.88 -4.25
C ALA A 54 1.17 3.71 -3.69
N ILE A 55 2.34 3.44 -4.27
CA ILE A 55 3.30 2.45 -3.73
C ILE A 55 3.76 2.84 -2.33
N ASP A 56 4.11 4.11 -2.12
CA ASP A 56 4.55 4.61 -0.81
C ASP A 56 3.44 4.46 0.24
N ALA A 57 2.18 4.71 -0.13
CA ALA A 57 1.03 4.50 0.75
C ALA A 57 0.81 3.02 1.08
N LEU A 58 0.97 2.12 0.09
CA LEU A 58 0.94 0.67 0.30
C LEU A 58 2.03 0.21 1.27
N VAL A 59 3.24 0.76 1.15
CA VAL A 59 4.37 0.44 2.04
C VAL A 59 4.12 0.97 3.46
N ASP A 60 3.58 2.18 3.61
CA ASP A 60 3.31 2.78 4.92
C ASP A 60 2.22 2.04 5.71
N GLN A 61 1.18 1.54 5.04
CA GLN A 61 0.13 0.76 5.72
C GLN A 61 0.62 -0.60 6.21
N THR A 62 1.65 -1.21 5.59
CA THR A 62 2.19 -2.53 5.98
C THR A 62 2.57 -2.59 7.45
N LYS A 63 3.29 -1.58 7.96
CA LYS A 63 3.68 -1.51 9.38
C LYS A 63 2.50 -1.43 10.35
N SER A 64 1.37 -0.91 9.89
CA SER A 64 0.15 -0.79 10.69
C SER A 64 -0.63 -2.10 10.69
N ILE A 65 -0.60 -2.83 9.56
CA ILE A 65 -1.13 -4.19 9.46
C ILE A 65 -0.34 -5.13 10.38
N GLU A 66 0.99 -5.07 10.37
CA GLU A 66 1.85 -5.88 11.26
C GLU A 66 1.51 -5.65 12.75
N ARG A 67 1.37 -4.38 13.16
CA ARG A 67 0.96 -4.04 14.52
C ARG A 67 -0.45 -4.52 14.84
N ALA A 68 -1.41 -4.37 13.92
CA ALA A 68 -2.77 -4.87 14.09
C ALA A 68 -2.81 -6.41 14.26
N VAL A 69 -2.01 -7.15 13.48
CA VAL A 69 -1.84 -8.61 13.60
C VAL A 69 -1.31 -8.98 14.99
N GLY A 70 -0.27 -8.28 15.46
CA GLY A 70 0.28 -8.45 16.79
C GLY A 70 -0.74 -8.19 17.91
N THR A 71 -1.49 -7.11 17.81
CA THR A 71 -2.55 -6.73 18.77
C THR A 71 -3.66 -7.77 18.84
N LEU A 72 -4.06 -8.31 17.69
CA LEU A 72 -5.09 -9.35 17.62
C LEU A 72 -4.55 -10.75 17.94
N LYS A 73 -3.26 -10.88 18.28
CA LYS A 73 -2.56 -12.15 18.54
C LYS A 73 -2.70 -13.14 17.39
N LEU A 74 -2.73 -12.63 16.16
CA LEU A 74 -2.86 -13.41 14.93
C LEU A 74 -1.49 -13.92 14.43
N ASN A 75 -0.47 -13.93 15.27
CA ASN A 75 0.93 -14.30 14.96
C ASN A 75 1.11 -15.74 14.43
N ALA A 76 0.05 -16.55 14.43
CA ALA A 76 0.04 -17.86 13.77
C ALA A 76 -0.14 -17.77 12.24
N ILE A 77 -0.51 -16.59 11.71
CA ILE A 77 -0.49 -16.31 10.28
C ILE A 77 0.97 -16.05 9.91
N ALA A 78 1.62 -17.03 9.28
CA ALA A 78 2.91 -16.81 8.66
C ALA A 78 2.76 -15.65 7.67
N PHE A 79 3.52 -14.57 7.85
CA PHE A 79 3.75 -13.65 6.75
C PHE A 79 4.58 -14.44 5.73
N GLU A 80 3.95 -14.84 4.63
CA GLU A 80 4.67 -15.43 3.51
C GLU A 80 5.57 -14.33 2.93
N GLY A 81 6.81 -14.30 3.44
CA GLY A 81 7.92 -13.68 2.75
C GLY A 81 8.11 -14.39 1.42
N SER A 82 8.29 -13.62 0.34
CA SER A 82 8.55 -14.22 -0.96
C SER A 82 10.00 -14.65 -0.99
N ASP A 83 10.28 -15.94 -1.18
CA ASP A 83 11.65 -16.44 -1.38
C ASP A 83 12.39 -15.65 -2.49
N SER A 84 11.67 -15.15 -3.50
CA SER A 84 12.24 -14.32 -4.57
C SER A 84 12.60 -12.89 -4.15
N LEU A 85 12.02 -12.38 -3.06
CA LEU A 85 12.26 -11.04 -2.53
C LEU A 85 13.21 -11.07 -1.33
N ASP A 86 13.12 -12.10 -0.49
CA ASP A 86 13.92 -12.25 0.73
C ASP A 86 15.26 -12.94 0.47
N ALA A 87 15.38 -13.68 -0.65
CA ALA A 87 16.61 -14.32 -1.09
C ALA A 87 16.81 -14.16 -2.62
N PRO A 88 17.06 -12.93 -3.11
CA PRO A 88 17.23 -12.65 -4.54
C PRO A 88 18.43 -13.36 -5.20
N ASP A 89 19.33 -13.94 -4.40
CA ASP A 89 20.57 -14.60 -4.84
C ASP A 89 20.51 -16.14 -4.82
N LYS A 90 19.34 -16.76 -4.59
CA LYS A 90 19.16 -18.22 -4.74
C LYS A 90 19.06 -18.65 -6.21
#